data_AF-A0A0D3BD77-F1
#
_entry.id   AF-A0A0D3BD77-F1
#
_cell.length_a   1.000
_cell.length_b   1.000
_cell.length_c   1.000
_cell.angle_alpha   90.00
_cell.angle_beta   90.00
_cell.angle_gamma   90.00
#
_symmetry.space_group_name_H-M   'P 1'
#
loop_
_entity.id
_entity.type
_entity.pdbx_description
1 polymer ?
#
loop_
_entity_poly.entity_id
_entity_poly.type
_entity_poly.pdbx_seq_one_letter_code
_entity_poly.pdbx_strand_id
1 'polypeptide(L)'
;MEQILFLIFIFLSFAFSGRCSDVYSRNDFRKGFVFGSAVSADPWEGAVDEDGRIPSIWDTYVHSSDGPTENIACDGYHKYKEDVRLMYNMRLDAFRLSISWPRLIPSGRGPVNPKGLRFYKNFIDELIRYGIEPHVTLYHNDLPQALEDEYGGWIDQKIINDFTAFADVCFREFGSKVKSWWTINEPNMLAWGGYDLGVSPPMHCSPPFGIGNCSRGNSSTEPYIALR
;
A
#
# COMPACT_ATOMS: atom_id res chain seq x y z
N MET A 1 15.97 -53.57 8.57
CA MET A 1 16.15 -52.64 9.72
C MET A 1 16.15 -51.19 9.27
N GLU A 2 16.93 -50.81 8.25
CA GLU A 2 17.06 -49.40 7.85
C GLU A 2 15.78 -48.73 7.36
N GLN A 3 14.94 -49.41 6.57
CA GLN A 3 13.64 -48.86 6.14
C GLN A 3 12.68 -48.59 7.31
N ILE A 4 12.73 -49.41 8.37
CA ILE A 4 11.88 -49.25 9.55
C ILE A 4 12.36 -48.04 10.37
N LEU A 5 13.68 -47.87 10.53
CA LEU A 5 14.28 -46.70 11.17
C LEU A 5 13.98 -45.40 10.42
N PHE A 6 14.01 -45.42 9.09
CA PHE A 6 13.68 -44.26 8.26
C PHE A 6 12.20 -43.85 8.38
N LEU A 7 11.28 -44.83 8.39
CA LEU A 7 9.85 -44.58 8.61
C LEU A 7 9.56 -44.07 10.02
N ILE A 8 10.24 -44.59 11.05
CA ILE A 8 10.14 -44.08 12.43
C ILE A 8 10.67 -42.64 12.52
N PHE A 9 11.76 -42.32 11.81
CA PHE A 9 12.32 -40.97 11.76
C PHE A 9 11.36 -39.99 11.09
N ILE A 10 10.74 -40.36 9.96
CA ILE A 10 9.68 -39.56 9.31
C ILE A 10 8.49 -39.39 10.25
N PHE A 11 8.02 -40.46 10.91
CA PHE A 11 6.90 -40.37 11.85
C PHE A 11 7.20 -39.48 13.07
N LEU A 12 8.42 -39.54 13.61
CA LEU A 12 8.87 -38.65 14.69
C LEU A 12 9.03 -37.21 14.21
N SER A 13 9.47 -37.00 12.96
CA SER A 13 9.55 -35.67 12.34
C SER A 13 8.15 -35.04 12.16
N PHE A 14 7.16 -35.85 11.80
CA PHE A 14 5.74 -35.45 11.75
C PHE A 14 5.10 -35.35 13.14
N ALA A 15 5.55 -36.10 14.15
CA ALA A 15 5.08 -35.94 15.53
C ALA A 15 5.62 -34.65 16.18
N PHE A 16 6.75 -34.13 15.69
CA PHE A 16 7.36 -32.87 16.08
C PHE A 16 7.03 -31.70 15.13
N SER A 17 6.10 -31.86 14.17
CA SER A 17 5.60 -30.71 13.41
C SER A 17 4.88 -29.76 14.36
N GLY A 18 5.60 -28.70 14.76
CA GLY A 18 5.15 -27.48 15.41
C GLY A 18 3.90 -27.60 16.26
N ARG A 19 4.05 -28.02 17.52
CA ARG A 19 3.08 -27.55 18.52
C ARG A 19 3.20 -26.03 18.57
N CYS A 20 2.24 -25.33 17.97
CA CYS A 20 1.97 -23.95 18.32
C CYS A 20 1.50 -23.99 19.78
N SER A 21 2.44 -23.98 20.73
CA SER A 21 2.08 -23.61 22.08
C SER A 21 1.65 -22.16 21.99
N ASP A 22 0.46 -21.82 22.50
CA ASP A 22 0.06 -20.44 22.76
C ASP A 22 1.02 -19.86 23.81
N VAL A 23 2.25 -19.52 23.41
CA VAL A 23 3.26 -18.89 24.28
C VAL A 23 2.77 -17.51 24.71
N TYR A 24 1.92 -16.89 23.89
CA TYR A 24 1.30 -15.60 24.13
C TYR A 24 -0.16 -15.61 23.67
N SER A 25 -0.98 -14.83 24.36
CA SER A 25 -2.40 -14.61 24.13
C SER A 25 -2.69 -13.11 24.13
N ARG A 26 -3.90 -12.70 23.69
CA ARG A 26 -4.31 -11.28 23.76
C ARG A 26 -4.33 -10.73 25.21
N ASN A 27 -4.43 -11.61 26.21
CA ASN A 27 -4.45 -11.21 27.62
C ASN A 27 -3.07 -10.76 28.13
N ASP A 28 -1.99 -11.07 27.40
CA ASP A 28 -0.64 -10.63 27.74
C ASP A 28 -0.38 -9.17 27.33
N PHE A 29 -1.31 -8.56 26.58
CA PHE A 29 -1.26 -7.18 26.14
C PHE A 29 -2.19 -6.32 26.99
N ARG A 30 -1.85 -5.02 27.13
CA ARG A 30 -2.69 -4.08 27.89
C ARG A 30 -4.09 -4.00 27.29
N LYS A 31 -5.09 -3.83 28.14
CA LYS A 31 -6.47 -3.59 27.68
C LYS A 31 -6.50 -2.40 26.72
N GLY A 32 -7.16 -2.58 25.57
CA GLY A 32 -7.20 -1.59 24.49
C GLY A 32 -6.04 -1.69 23.50
N PHE A 33 -5.15 -2.68 23.62
CA PHE A 33 -4.19 -2.99 22.55
C PHE A 33 -4.94 -3.44 21.30
N VAL A 34 -4.65 -2.79 20.17
CA VAL A 34 -5.29 -3.01 18.88
C VAL A 34 -4.46 -4.01 18.07
N PHE A 35 -5.06 -5.14 17.71
CA PHE A 35 -4.48 -6.07 16.73
C PHE A 35 -5.13 -5.86 15.37
N GLY A 36 -4.31 -5.75 14.33
CA GLY A 36 -4.80 -5.53 12.97
C GLY A 36 -3.89 -6.10 11.91
N SER A 37 -4.28 -5.90 10.67
CA SER A 37 -3.45 -6.13 9.49
C SER A 37 -3.45 -4.87 8.60
N ALA A 38 -2.68 -4.89 7.52
CA ALA A 38 -2.52 -3.75 6.64
C ALA A 38 -2.40 -4.16 5.18
N VAL A 39 -2.85 -3.28 4.28
CA VAL A 39 -2.61 -3.34 2.83
C VAL A 39 -2.25 -1.95 2.30
N SER A 40 -1.61 -1.93 1.14
CA SER A 40 -1.47 -0.74 0.28
C SER A 40 -2.32 -0.90 -0.97
N ALA A 41 -2.77 0.22 -1.54
CA ALA A 41 -3.74 0.24 -2.63
C ALA A 41 -3.21 -0.47 -3.88
N ASP A 42 -2.06 -0.06 -4.42
CA ASP A 42 -1.56 -0.57 -5.71
C ASP A 42 -1.40 -2.12 -5.75
N PRO A 43 -0.72 -2.80 -4.81
CA PRO A 43 -0.55 -4.25 -4.84
C PRO A 43 -1.76 -5.05 -4.31
N TRP A 44 -2.83 -4.41 -3.84
CA TRP A 44 -4.03 -5.09 -3.35
C TRP A 44 -5.26 -4.86 -4.22
N GLU A 45 -5.53 -3.61 -4.64
CA GLU A 45 -6.77 -3.22 -5.32
C GLU A 45 -6.88 -3.81 -6.72
N GLY A 46 -5.84 -3.69 -7.55
CA GLY A 46 -5.93 -3.92 -8.99
C GLY A 46 -6.87 -2.90 -9.67
N ALA A 47 -7.57 -3.32 -10.73
CA ALA A 47 -8.56 -2.50 -11.45
C ALA A 47 -7.97 -1.13 -11.84
N VAL A 48 -6.79 -1.18 -12.45
CA VAL A 48 -5.89 -0.02 -12.64
C VAL A 48 -6.42 0.99 -13.66
N ASP A 49 -7.32 0.58 -14.55
CA ASP A 49 -7.96 1.38 -15.59
C ASP A 49 -9.50 1.39 -15.50
N GLU A 50 -10.06 0.92 -14.38
CA GLU A 50 -11.50 0.84 -14.18
C GLU A 50 -12.09 2.09 -13.52
N ASP A 51 -13.35 2.36 -13.87
CA ASP A 51 -14.19 3.35 -13.17
C ASP A 51 -13.56 4.75 -13.06
N GLY A 52 -12.68 5.11 -14.00
CA GLY A 52 -12.05 6.42 -14.09
C GLY A 52 -10.77 6.60 -13.26
N ARG A 53 -10.21 5.53 -12.68
CA ARG A 53 -8.80 5.56 -12.24
C ARG A 53 -7.90 5.75 -13.46
N ILE A 54 -6.81 6.49 -13.30
CA ILE A 54 -5.75 6.59 -14.32
C ILE A 54 -4.41 6.10 -13.72
N PRO A 55 -3.34 5.96 -14.53
CA PRO A 55 -2.07 5.40 -14.04
C PRO A 55 -1.41 6.17 -12.88
N SER A 56 -0.90 5.42 -11.91
CA SER A 56 0.11 5.83 -10.94
C SER A 56 1.53 5.64 -11.50
N ILE A 57 2.54 6.12 -10.78
CA ILE A 57 3.96 5.85 -11.08
C ILE A 57 4.30 4.35 -11.02
N TRP A 58 3.59 3.56 -10.22
CA TRP A 58 3.76 2.10 -10.19
C TRP A 58 3.17 1.44 -11.43
N ASP A 59 2.00 1.90 -11.90
CA ASP A 59 1.40 1.33 -13.11
C ASP A 59 2.35 1.52 -14.30
N THR A 60 2.87 2.73 -14.49
CA THR A 60 3.84 3.02 -15.55
C THR A 60 5.10 2.18 -15.43
N TYR A 61 5.61 2.01 -14.21
CA TYR A 61 6.80 1.20 -13.96
C TYR A 61 6.56 -0.28 -14.30
N VAL A 62 5.49 -0.88 -13.82
CA VAL A 62 5.17 -2.30 -14.08
C VAL A 62 4.95 -2.54 -15.57
N HIS A 63 4.21 -1.65 -16.26
CA HIS A 63 3.98 -1.75 -17.70
C HIS A 63 5.22 -1.48 -18.56
N SER A 64 6.27 -0.85 -18.02
CA SER A 64 7.54 -0.62 -18.72
C SER A 64 8.46 -1.85 -18.72
N SER A 65 8.13 -2.88 -17.94
CA SER A 65 8.89 -4.13 -17.85
C SER A 65 8.18 -5.25 -18.62
N ASP A 66 8.93 -6.12 -19.30
CA ASP A 66 8.41 -7.27 -20.08
C ASP A 66 7.81 -8.41 -19.20
N GLY A 67 7.40 -8.10 -17.97
CA GLY A 67 6.83 -9.05 -17.01
C GLY A 67 5.30 -9.20 -17.11
N PRO A 68 4.72 -10.19 -16.40
CA PRO A 68 3.26 -10.31 -16.29
C PRO A 68 2.69 -9.03 -15.69
N THR A 69 1.73 -8.43 -16.39
CA THR A 69 1.11 -7.16 -15.99
C THR A 69 0.27 -7.37 -14.72
N GLU A 70 0.68 -6.77 -13.60
CA GLU A 70 0.00 -6.88 -12.30
C GLU A 70 -1.30 -6.07 -12.20
N ASN A 71 -2.08 -5.98 -13.30
CA ASN A 71 -3.26 -5.11 -13.38
C ASN A 71 -4.42 -5.55 -12.48
N ILE A 72 -4.41 -6.82 -12.06
CA ILE A 72 -5.47 -7.42 -11.23
C ILE A 72 -5.06 -7.45 -9.75
N ALA A 73 -3.77 -7.58 -9.43
CA ALA A 73 -3.29 -7.74 -8.06
C ALA A 73 -4.05 -8.84 -7.28
N CYS A 74 -4.54 -8.56 -6.07
CA CYS A 74 -5.45 -9.44 -5.31
C CYS A 74 -6.94 -9.24 -5.66
N ASP A 75 -7.25 -8.35 -6.61
CA ASP A 75 -8.61 -7.97 -7.02
C ASP A 75 -9.44 -7.37 -5.87
N GLY A 76 -8.77 -6.64 -4.97
CA GLY A 76 -9.39 -6.03 -3.78
C GLY A 76 -10.46 -5.00 -4.13
N TYR A 77 -10.36 -4.34 -5.30
CA TYR A 77 -11.38 -3.41 -5.78
C TYR A 77 -12.77 -4.06 -5.86
N HIS A 78 -12.81 -5.32 -6.28
CA HIS A 78 -14.05 -6.10 -6.40
C HIS A 78 -14.33 -6.96 -5.16
N LYS A 79 -13.28 -7.44 -4.48
CA LYS A 79 -13.36 -8.48 -3.45
C LYS A 79 -13.18 -8.00 -2.00
N TYR A 80 -13.21 -6.69 -1.74
CA TYR A 80 -12.99 -6.18 -0.39
C TYR A 80 -13.98 -6.74 0.65
N LYS A 81 -15.19 -7.15 0.26
CA LYS A 81 -16.17 -7.73 1.20
C LYS A 81 -15.74 -9.10 1.70
N GLU A 82 -15.17 -9.92 0.83
CA GLU A 82 -14.57 -11.19 1.19
C GLU A 82 -13.41 -10.97 2.17
N ASP A 83 -12.54 -10.00 1.89
CA ASP A 83 -11.41 -9.66 2.74
C ASP A 83 -11.86 -9.18 4.13
N VAL A 84 -12.86 -8.28 4.21
CA VAL A 84 -13.42 -7.83 5.49
C VAL A 84 -14.00 -9.01 6.29
N ARG A 85 -14.64 -9.98 5.63
CA ARG A 85 -15.16 -11.18 6.30
C ARG A 85 -14.03 -12.04 6.87
N LEU A 86 -12.89 -12.15 6.17
CA LEU A 86 -11.71 -12.84 6.70
C LEU A 86 -11.13 -12.11 7.92
N MET A 87 -11.02 -10.78 7.85
CA MET A 87 -10.56 -9.94 8.98
C MET A 87 -11.44 -10.12 10.22
N TYR A 88 -12.77 -10.14 10.03
CA TYR A 88 -13.72 -10.39 11.12
C TYR A 88 -13.54 -11.79 11.72
N ASN A 89 -13.41 -12.83 10.88
CA ASN A 89 -13.19 -14.20 11.35
C ASN A 89 -11.87 -14.34 12.14
N MET A 90 -10.84 -13.56 11.78
CA MET A 90 -9.56 -13.48 12.49
C MET A 90 -9.62 -12.62 13.77
N ARG A 91 -10.75 -11.95 14.04
CA ARG A 91 -10.95 -11.05 15.18
C ARG A 91 -9.93 -9.91 15.20
N LEU A 92 -9.74 -9.26 14.05
CA LEU A 92 -8.98 -8.01 13.99
C LEU A 92 -9.79 -6.89 14.63
N ASP A 93 -9.10 -6.02 15.37
CA ASP A 93 -9.66 -4.80 15.97
C ASP A 93 -9.62 -3.64 14.96
N ALA A 94 -8.56 -3.58 14.13
CA ALA A 94 -8.36 -2.53 13.15
C ALA A 94 -7.79 -3.06 11.83
N PHE A 95 -7.96 -2.29 10.77
CA PHE A 95 -7.37 -2.56 9.47
C PHE A 95 -6.78 -1.29 8.87
N ARG A 96 -5.50 -1.36 8.49
CA ARG A 96 -4.81 -0.24 7.83
C ARG A 96 -4.87 -0.39 6.32
N LEU A 97 -5.47 0.59 5.65
CA LEU A 97 -5.51 0.68 4.19
C LEU A 97 -4.83 1.97 3.71
N SER A 98 -4.48 2.06 2.42
CA SER A 98 -4.21 3.34 1.77
C SER A 98 -5.33 3.70 0.79
N ILE A 99 -5.47 4.99 0.49
CA ILE A 99 -6.38 5.49 -0.54
C ILE A 99 -5.53 5.76 -1.78
N SER A 100 -5.89 5.13 -2.92
CA SER A 100 -5.24 5.39 -4.20
C SER A 100 -5.52 6.82 -4.66
N TRP A 101 -4.49 7.67 -4.70
CA TRP A 101 -4.61 9.03 -5.19
C TRP A 101 -5.17 9.06 -6.62
N PRO A 102 -4.61 8.34 -7.62
CA PRO A 102 -5.14 8.37 -8.97
C PRO A 102 -6.49 7.65 -9.14
N ARG A 103 -6.99 6.93 -8.12
CA ARG A 103 -8.40 6.48 -8.11
C ARG A 103 -9.34 7.57 -7.61
N LEU A 104 -8.95 8.31 -6.57
CA LEU A 104 -9.80 9.33 -5.95
C LEU A 104 -9.78 10.65 -6.72
N ILE A 105 -8.60 11.09 -7.16
CA ILE A 105 -8.37 12.31 -7.94
C ILE A 105 -7.44 11.93 -9.10
N PRO A 106 -7.98 11.51 -10.26
CA PRO A 106 -7.22 10.81 -11.29
C PRO A 106 -5.96 11.52 -11.76
N SER A 107 -6.06 12.75 -12.26
CA SER A 107 -4.90 13.52 -12.73
C SER A 107 -4.10 14.18 -11.62
N GLY A 108 -4.28 13.74 -10.36
CA GLY A 108 -3.72 14.38 -9.17
C GLY A 108 -4.41 15.68 -8.76
N ARG A 109 -5.07 16.36 -9.71
CA ARG A 109 -5.86 17.58 -9.52
C ARG A 109 -7.25 17.45 -10.12
N GLY A 110 -8.13 18.36 -9.71
CA GLY A 110 -9.46 18.51 -10.29
C GLY A 110 -10.55 17.80 -9.49
N PRO A 111 -11.66 17.40 -10.14
CA PRO A 111 -12.81 16.84 -9.44
C PRO A 111 -12.51 15.45 -8.89
N VAL A 112 -13.15 15.14 -7.76
CA VAL A 112 -13.15 13.79 -7.19
C VAL A 112 -13.85 12.84 -8.14
N ASN A 113 -13.24 11.67 -8.38
CA ASN A 113 -13.88 10.59 -9.10
C ASN A 113 -15.03 9.99 -8.25
N PRO A 114 -16.30 10.13 -8.67
CA PRO A 114 -17.45 9.66 -7.88
C PRO A 114 -17.54 8.14 -7.76
N LYS A 115 -16.82 7.38 -8.58
CA LYS A 115 -16.76 5.92 -8.48
C LYS A 115 -15.69 5.49 -7.48
N GLY A 116 -14.48 6.04 -7.58
CA GLY A 116 -13.42 5.87 -6.58
C GLY A 116 -13.86 6.27 -5.16
N LEU A 117 -14.52 7.42 -5.03
CA LEU A 117 -15.09 7.88 -3.75
C LEU A 117 -16.07 6.87 -3.15
N ARG A 118 -16.95 6.32 -3.98
CA ARG A 118 -17.96 5.35 -3.55
C ARG A 118 -17.33 4.03 -3.12
N PHE A 119 -16.30 3.58 -3.82
CA PHE A 119 -15.53 2.40 -3.45
C PHE A 119 -14.98 2.53 -2.03
N TYR A 120 -14.21 3.58 -1.74
CA TYR A 120 -13.65 3.78 -0.40
C TYR A 120 -14.72 3.99 0.68
N LYS A 121 -15.80 4.74 0.38
CA LYS A 121 -16.93 4.87 1.32
C LYS A 121 -17.55 3.51 1.66
N ASN A 122 -17.78 2.67 0.65
CA ASN A 122 -18.35 1.34 0.88
C ASN A 122 -17.38 0.42 1.62
N PHE A 123 -16.08 0.46 1.32
CA PHE A 123 -15.08 -0.34 1.99
C PHE A 123 -14.94 0.03 3.48
N ILE A 124 -14.84 1.34 3.77
CA ILE A 124 -14.81 1.87 5.14
C ILE A 124 -16.10 1.48 5.89
N ASP A 125 -17.26 1.56 5.24
CA ASP A 125 -18.54 1.19 5.85
C ASP A 125 -18.65 -0.30 6.13
N GLU A 126 -18.06 -1.13 5.28
CA GLU A 126 -18.02 -2.59 5.48
C GLU A 126 -17.12 -2.93 6.68
N LEU A 127 -15.92 -2.32 6.79
CA LEU A 127 -15.03 -2.49 7.95
C LEU A 127 -15.76 -2.15 9.26
N ILE A 128 -16.38 -0.97 9.31
CA ILE A 128 -17.11 -0.49 10.49
C ILE A 128 -18.29 -1.39 10.83
N ARG A 129 -19.01 -1.92 9.83
CA ARG A 129 -20.13 -2.85 10.05
C ARG A 129 -19.68 -4.10 10.81
N TYR A 130 -18.46 -4.58 10.58
CA TYR A 130 -17.89 -5.73 11.28
C TYR A 130 -17.10 -5.35 12.54
N GLY A 131 -17.16 -4.08 12.97
CA GLY A 131 -16.47 -3.61 14.18
C GLY A 131 -14.96 -3.48 14.02
N ILE A 132 -14.46 -3.35 12.79
CA ILE A 132 -13.05 -3.19 12.48
C ILE A 132 -12.76 -1.71 12.26
N GLU A 133 -11.84 -1.14 13.03
CA GLU A 133 -11.49 0.28 12.94
C GLU A 133 -10.66 0.57 11.68
N PRO A 134 -11.10 1.50 10.80
CA PRO A 134 -10.35 1.86 9.61
C PRO A 134 -9.20 2.82 9.97
N HIS A 135 -7.98 2.41 9.63
CA HIS A 135 -6.76 3.18 9.74
C HIS A 135 -6.30 3.56 8.32
N VAL A 136 -6.20 4.84 7.99
CA VAL A 136 -5.93 5.26 6.60
C VAL A 136 -4.54 5.83 6.44
N THR A 137 -3.85 5.38 5.41
CA THR A 137 -2.63 6.00 4.88
C THR A 137 -2.99 6.84 3.67
N LEU A 138 -2.61 8.11 3.66
CA LEU A 138 -2.91 9.00 2.53
C LEU A 138 -2.04 8.67 1.32
N TYR A 139 -0.74 8.46 1.51
CA TYR A 139 0.19 8.19 0.42
C TYR A 139 1.02 6.93 0.67
N HIS A 140 0.99 6.01 -0.29
CA HIS A 140 1.73 4.75 -0.23
C HIS A 140 2.44 4.46 -1.56
N ASN A 141 3.27 5.42 -2.00
CA ASN A 141 4.03 5.39 -3.25
C ASN A 141 3.19 5.35 -4.54
N ASP A 142 1.92 5.72 -4.47
CA ASP A 142 0.93 5.64 -5.55
C ASP A 142 0.67 7.00 -6.22
N LEU A 143 1.73 7.79 -6.45
CA LEU A 143 1.61 9.13 -7.06
C LEU A 143 0.94 9.04 -8.45
N PRO A 144 -0.04 9.90 -8.78
CA PRO A 144 -0.57 9.98 -10.14
C PRO A 144 0.55 10.29 -11.15
N GLN A 145 0.67 9.48 -12.21
CA GLN A 145 1.72 9.64 -13.22
C GLN A 145 1.71 11.05 -13.83
N ALA A 146 0.54 11.68 -13.95
CA ALA A 146 0.41 13.04 -14.46
C ALA A 146 1.22 14.09 -13.68
N LEU A 147 1.36 13.94 -12.35
CA LEU A 147 2.15 14.86 -11.53
C LEU A 147 3.65 14.60 -11.66
N GLU A 148 4.03 13.33 -11.80
CA GLU A 148 5.41 12.92 -12.11
C GLU A 148 5.84 13.48 -13.48
N ASP A 149 5.00 13.35 -14.51
CA ASP A 149 5.28 13.83 -15.86
C ASP A 149 5.33 15.36 -15.95
N GLU A 150 4.49 16.07 -15.20
CA GLU A 150 4.41 17.53 -15.25
C GLU A 150 5.61 18.20 -14.59
N TYR A 151 6.03 17.72 -13.42
CA TYR A 151 7.05 18.42 -12.62
C TYR A 151 8.00 17.50 -11.83
N GLY A 152 7.93 16.18 -12.00
CA GLY A 152 8.80 15.24 -11.28
C GLY A 152 8.33 14.88 -9.87
N GLY A 153 7.06 15.11 -9.54
CA GLY A 153 6.48 14.64 -8.28
C GLY A 153 7.19 15.19 -7.04
N TRP A 154 7.72 14.30 -6.19
CA TRP A 154 8.23 14.67 -4.86
C TRP A 154 9.47 15.56 -4.86
N ILE A 155 10.16 15.72 -5.98
CA ILE A 155 11.33 16.61 -6.07
C ILE A 155 11.01 18.07 -6.46
N ASP A 156 9.73 18.41 -6.67
CA ASP A 156 9.27 19.78 -6.91
C ASP A 156 8.28 20.22 -5.83
N GLN A 157 8.40 21.46 -5.35
CA GLN A 157 7.59 22.00 -4.26
C GLN A 157 6.09 22.11 -4.58
N LYS A 158 5.68 22.07 -5.86
CA LYS A 158 4.27 22.02 -6.24
C LYS A 158 3.53 20.85 -5.60
N ILE A 159 4.23 19.74 -5.32
CA ILE A 159 3.65 18.55 -4.68
C ILE A 159 3.01 18.86 -3.32
N ILE A 160 3.52 19.87 -2.60
CA ILE A 160 3.01 20.25 -1.28
C ILE A 160 1.55 20.68 -1.40
N ASN A 161 1.24 21.53 -2.38
CA ASN A 161 -0.12 22.03 -2.59
C ASN A 161 -1.05 20.92 -3.11
N ASP A 162 -0.55 20.10 -4.04
CA ASP A 162 -1.34 19.01 -4.63
C ASP A 162 -1.67 17.94 -3.59
N PHE A 163 -0.68 17.53 -2.78
CA PHE A 163 -0.88 16.56 -1.71
C PHE A 163 -1.77 17.12 -0.60
N THR A 164 -1.64 18.42 -0.27
CA THR A 164 -2.54 19.07 0.69
C THR A 164 -3.99 19.07 0.20
N ALA A 165 -4.22 19.36 -1.09
CA ALA A 165 -5.56 19.33 -1.67
C ALA A 165 -6.15 17.91 -1.68
N PHE A 166 -5.33 16.89 -1.99
CA PHE A 166 -5.75 15.50 -1.90
C PHE A 166 -6.08 15.08 -0.45
N ALA A 167 -5.23 15.45 0.51
CA ALA A 167 -5.47 15.19 1.92
C ALA A 167 -6.76 15.87 2.43
N ASP A 168 -7.04 17.12 2.02
CA ASP A 168 -8.29 17.82 2.34
C ASP A 168 -9.52 17.06 1.85
N VAL A 169 -9.49 16.54 0.62
CA VAL A 169 -10.57 15.67 0.10
C VAL A 169 -10.73 14.44 0.99
N CYS A 170 -9.63 13.74 1.32
CA CYS A 170 -9.68 12.56 2.17
C CYS A 170 -10.28 12.86 3.56
N PHE A 171 -9.85 13.93 4.21
CA PHE A 171 -10.38 14.33 5.52
C PHE A 171 -11.85 14.73 5.45
N ARG A 172 -12.25 15.51 4.43
CA ARG A 172 -13.63 15.95 4.24
C ARG A 172 -14.57 14.76 3.98
N GLU A 173 -14.16 13.83 3.12
CA GLU A 173 -15.02 12.74 2.67
C GLU A 173 -15.07 11.55 3.66
N PHE A 174 -13.98 11.27 4.37
CA PHE A 174 -13.84 10.07 5.20
C PHE A 174 -13.62 10.36 6.70
N GLY A 175 -13.23 11.57 7.09
CA GLY A 175 -12.86 11.91 8.48
C GLY A 175 -13.98 11.81 9.51
N SER A 176 -15.24 11.77 9.06
CA SER A 176 -16.37 11.45 9.96
C SER A 176 -16.26 10.03 10.54
N LYS A 177 -15.70 9.09 9.78
CA LYS A 177 -15.60 7.65 10.11
C LYS A 177 -14.18 7.19 10.40
N VAL A 178 -13.16 7.80 9.78
CA VAL A 178 -11.75 7.47 9.96
C VAL A 178 -11.12 8.41 10.99
N LYS A 179 -10.54 7.83 12.05
CA LYS A 179 -9.92 8.59 13.16
C LYS A 179 -8.40 8.46 13.23
N SER A 180 -7.84 7.44 12.60
CA SER A 180 -6.40 7.17 12.58
C SER A 180 -5.85 7.39 11.17
N TRP A 181 -4.89 8.30 11.05
CA TRP A 181 -4.32 8.72 9.76
C TRP A 181 -2.79 8.64 9.77
N TRP A 182 -2.23 8.12 8.69
CA TRP A 182 -0.82 8.20 8.34
C TRP A 182 -0.68 9.03 7.07
N THR A 183 0.21 10.01 7.06
CA THR A 183 0.37 10.87 5.88
C THR A 183 1.11 10.12 4.77
N ILE A 184 2.35 9.72 5.01
CA ILE A 184 3.23 9.05 4.04
C ILE A 184 3.73 7.74 4.65
N ASN A 185 3.58 6.63 3.92
CA ASN A 185 4.20 5.36 4.29
C ASN A 185 5.70 5.39 3.98
N GLU A 186 6.52 4.95 4.95
CA GLU A 186 7.96 4.70 4.76
C GLU A 186 8.68 5.75 3.90
N PRO A 187 8.68 7.04 4.32
CA PRO A 187 9.32 8.10 3.54
C PRO A 187 10.80 7.79 3.25
N ASN A 188 11.49 7.13 4.18
CA ASN A 188 12.86 6.65 3.96
C ASN A 188 12.96 5.69 2.75
N MET A 189 11.97 4.83 2.52
CA MET A 189 11.95 3.91 1.38
C MET A 189 11.60 4.62 0.08
N LEU A 190 10.72 5.64 0.12
CA LEU A 190 10.47 6.52 -1.02
C LEU A 190 11.77 7.17 -1.50
N ALA A 191 12.54 7.77 -0.58
CA ALA A 191 13.79 8.45 -0.92
C ALA A 191 14.87 7.46 -1.37
N TRP A 192 15.07 6.38 -0.63
CA TRP A 192 16.10 5.39 -0.91
C TRP A 192 15.82 4.58 -2.17
N GLY A 193 14.60 4.07 -2.33
CA GLY A 193 14.22 3.26 -3.48
C GLY A 193 14.01 4.10 -4.75
N GLY A 194 13.32 5.23 -4.61
CA GLY A 194 12.87 6.05 -5.73
C GLY A 194 13.87 7.08 -6.23
N TYR A 195 14.75 7.59 -5.36
CA TYR A 195 15.66 8.70 -5.67
C TYR A 195 17.16 8.45 -5.37
N ASP A 196 17.52 7.29 -4.79
CA ASP A 196 18.92 6.91 -4.54
C ASP A 196 19.34 5.69 -5.38
N LEU A 197 18.72 4.53 -5.15
CA LEU A 197 19.09 3.28 -5.85
C LEU A 197 18.35 3.08 -7.18
N GLY A 198 17.23 3.78 -7.38
CA GLY A 198 16.39 3.66 -8.57
C GLY A 198 15.75 2.26 -8.74
N VAL A 199 15.39 1.61 -7.64
CA VAL A 199 14.78 0.26 -7.62
C VAL A 199 13.25 0.28 -7.44
N SER A 200 12.70 1.45 -7.17
CA SER A 200 11.26 1.71 -7.18
C SER A 200 10.98 2.97 -7.99
N PRO A 201 9.73 3.20 -8.44
CA PRO A 201 9.35 4.44 -9.08
C PRO A 201 9.71 5.66 -8.20
N PRO A 202 10.15 6.79 -8.79
CA PRO A 202 10.32 7.04 -10.23
C PRO A 202 11.66 6.58 -10.82
N MET A 203 12.44 5.76 -10.12
CA MET A 203 13.74 5.21 -10.56
C MET A 203 14.81 6.27 -10.85
N HIS A 204 14.85 7.33 -10.06
CA HIS A 204 15.93 8.30 -10.10
C HIS A 204 17.16 7.76 -9.37
N CYS A 205 18.33 7.79 -10.02
CA CYS A 205 19.61 7.41 -9.42
C CYS A 205 20.80 7.94 -10.24
N SER A 206 21.98 7.97 -9.63
CA SER A 206 23.23 8.40 -10.28
C SER A 206 24.09 7.22 -10.76
N PRO A 207 24.61 7.25 -11.99
CA PRO A 207 25.68 6.33 -12.40
C PRO A 207 26.98 6.57 -11.61
N PRO A 208 27.78 5.53 -11.31
CA PRO A 208 27.53 4.10 -11.51
C PRO A 208 26.89 3.42 -10.27
N PHE A 209 26.29 4.18 -9.34
CA PHE A 209 26.02 3.71 -7.97
C PHE A 209 24.60 3.14 -7.74
N GLY A 210 23.63 3.46 -8.58
CA GLY A 210 22.29 2.86 -8.48
C GLY A 210 22.21 1.45 -9.08
N ILE A 211 21.11 0.76 -8.78
CA ILE A 211 20.84 -0.62 -9.21
C ILE A 211 19.99 -0.65 -10.49
N GLY A 212 19.09 0.33 -10.65
CA GLY A 212 18.20 0.45 -11.80
C GLY A 212 18.83 1.12 -13.02
N ASN A 213 17.99 1.47 -13.99
CA ASN A 213 18.38 2.28 -15.13
C ASN A 213 18.57 3.75 -14.71
N CYS A 214 19.76 4.08 -14.20
CA CYS A 214 20.15 5.40 -13.72
C CYS A 214 20.43 6.41 -14.84
N SER A 215 19.52 6.51 -15.80
CA SER A 215 19.59 7.48 -16.89
C SER A 215 19.18 8.90 -16.46
N ARG A 216 18.54 9.03 -15.29
CA ARG A 216 18.05 10.28 -14.71
C ARG A 216 18.20 10.27 -13.18
N GLY A 217 18.35 11.46 -12.59
CA GLY A 217 18.36 11.67 -11.15
C GLY A 217 19.72 12.03 -10.55
N ASN A 218 19.72 12.37 -9.27
CA ASN A 218 20.93 12.67 -8.50
C ASN A 218 20.83 12.10 -7.07
N SER A 219 21.44 10.93 -6.86
CA SER A 219 21.45 10.21 -5.57
C SER A 219 22.07 11.01 -4.41
N SER A 220 22.91 12.02 -4.71
CA SER A 220 23.51 12.87 -3.68
C SER A 220 22.61 14.02 -3.22
N THR A 221 21.51 14.33 -3.94
CA THR A 221 20.66 15.48 -3.64
C THR A 221 19.17 15.14 -3.59
N GLU A 222 18.65 14.37 -4.53
CA GLU A 222 17.21 14.12 -4.69
C GLU A 222 16.57 13.39 -3.50
N PRO A 223 17.21 12.41 -2.83
CA PRO A 223 16.65 11.80 -1.62
C PRO A 223 16.35 12.83 -0.53
N TYR A 224 17.17 13.88 -0.42
CA TYR A 224 16.99 14.94 0.57
C TYR A 224 15.94 15.97 0.13
N ILE A 225 15.78 16.19 -1.18
CA ILE A 225 14.75 17.08 -1.73
C ILE A 225 13.37 16.43 -1.58
N ALA A 226 13.25 15.15 -1.89
CA ALA A 226 11.99 14.40 -1.82
C ALA A 226 11.42 14.29 -0.39
N LEU A 227 12.26 14.45 0.63
CA LEU A 227 11.87 14.38 2.05
C LEU A 227 11.80 15.73 2.76
N ARG A 228 11.95 16.84 2.03
CA ARG A 228 12.03 18.18 2.60
C ARG A 228 10.68 18.75 2.99
#